data_AF-V9DUF8-F1
#
_entry.id   AF-V9DUF8-F1
#
_cell.length_a   1.000
_cell.length_b   1.000
_cell.length_c   1.000
_cell.angle_alpha   90.00
_cell.angle_beta   90.00
_cell.angle_gamma   90.00
#
_symmetry.space_group_name_H-M   'P 1'
#
loop_
_entity.id
_entity.type
_entity.pdbx_description
1 polymer ?
#
loop_
_entity_poly.entity_id
_entity_poly.type
_entity_poly.pdbx_seq_one_letter_code
_entity_poly.pdbx_strand_id
1 'polypeptide(L)'
;MIAGAIKAIAGEMHNRNVRLKVLPPSQKAVKILQRAYGDRFAAVKMAAAFDIMMDGRKARLFVVMEEGEVRDIWLENQLQQSI
;
A
#
# COMPACT_ATOMS: atom_id res chain seq x y z
N MET A 1 -4.23 -25.97 -23.07
CA MET A 1 -4.95 -24.75 -22.58
C MET A 1 -4.38 -24.21 -21.26
N ILE A 2 -4.14 -25.04 -20.23
CA ILE A 2 -3.71 -24.58 -18.89
C ILE A 2 -2.34 -23.86 -18.89
N ALA A 3 -1.34 -24.36 -19.62
CA ALA A 3 0.00 -23.77 -19.66
C ALA A 3 0.06 -22.33 -20.22
N GLY A 4 -0.83 -22.00 -21.16
CA GLY A 4 -0.94 -20.64 -21.70
C GLY A 4 -1.50 -19.65 -20.68
N ALA A 5 -2.50 -20.08 -19.91
CA ALA A 5 -3.10 -19.27 -18.85
C ALA A 5 -2.11 -18.98 -17.70
N ILE A 6 -1.32 -19.97 -17.29
CA ILE A 6 -0.29 -19.79 -16.24
C ILE A 6 0.78 -18.78 -16.70
N LYS A 7 1.23 -18.84 -17.96
CA LYS A 7 2.21 -17.91 -18.51
C LYS A 7 1.68 -16.47 -18.58
N ALA A 8 0.40 -16.30 -18.93
CA ALA A 8 -0.25 -14.99 -18.94
C ALA A 8 -0.34 -14.39 -17.53
N ILE A 9 -0.77 -15.19 -16.52
CA ILE A 9 -0.85 -14.77 -15.13
C ILE A 9 0.54 -14.39 -14.59
N ALA A 10 1.56 -15.21 -14.86
CA ALA A 10 2.93 -14.93 -14.43
C ALA A 10 3.48 -13.64 -15.05
N GLY A 11 3.23 -13.39 -16.34
CA GLY A 11 3.62 -12.15 -17.02
C GLY A 11 2.90 -10.93 -16.44
N GLU A 12 1.62 -11.07 -16.11
CA GLU A 12 0.85 -10.00 -15.48
C GLU A 12 1.35 -9.68 -14.06
N MET A 13 1.61 -10.71 -13.25
CA MET A 13 2.19 -10.55 -11.92
C MET A 13 3.57 -9.89 -11.97
N HIS A 14 4.41 -10.29 -12.93
CA HIS A 14 5.71 -9.68 -13.15
C HIS A 14 5.57 -8.20 -13.51
N ASN A 15 4.69 -7.85 -14.46
CA ASN A 15 4.44 -6.47 -14.85
C ASN A 15 3.87 -5.62 -13.71
N ARG A 16 2.98 -6.17 -12.88
CA ARG A 16 2.48 -5.50 -11.67
C ARG A 16 3.63 -5.24 -10.68
N ASN A 17 4.49 -6.21 -10.43
CA ASN A 17 5.64 -6.07 -9.53
C ASN A 17 6.66 -5.06 -10.05
N VAL A 18 6.96 -5.07 -11.35
CA VAL A 18 7.85 -4.09 -11.99
C VAL A 18 7.25 -2.69 -11.89
N ARG A 19 5.95 -2.52 -12.22
CA ARG A 19 5.26 -1.23 -12.07
C ARG A 19 5.34 -0.73 -10.63
N LEU A 20 5.09 -1.59 -9.64
CA LEU A 20 5.21 -1.23 -8.22
C LEU A 20 6.65 -0.87 -7.83
N LYS A 21 7.69 -1.47 -8.43
CA LYS A 21 9.08 -1.08 -8.19
C LYS A 21 9.41 0.34 -8.67
N VAL A 22 8.79 0.80 -9.76
CA VAL A 22 9.06 2.10 -10.40
C VAL A 22 8.31 3.28 -9.74
N LEU A 23 7.23 3.03 -9.01
CA LEU A 23 6.45 4.11 -8.39
C LEU A 23 7.25 4.87 -7.31
N PRO A 24 7.03 6.18 -7.12
CA PRO A 24 7.46 6.89 -5.93
C PRO A 24 6.91 6.25 -4.64
N PRO A 25 7.61 6.37 -3.50
CA PRO A 25 7.19 5.76 -2.23
C PRO A 25 5.74 6.07 -1.84
N SER A 26 5.29 7.32 -1.98
CA SER A 26 3.90 7.73 -1.70
C SER A 26 2.88 6.98 -2.53
N GLN A 27 3.13 6.78 -3.83
CA GLN A 27 2.23 6.03 -4.69
C GLN A 27 2.24 4.52 -4.38
N LYS A 28 3.39 3.96 -3.98
CA LYS A 28 3.43 2.57 -3.48
C LYS A 28 2.62 2.43 -2.20
N ALA A 29 2.82 3.35 -1.26
CA ALA A 29 2.15 3.35 0.03
C ALA A 29 0.62 3.45 -0.14
N VAL A 30 0.12 4.34 -1.00
CA VAL A 30 -1.32 4.45 -1.32
C VAL A 30 -1.88 3.12 -1.84
N LYS A 31 -1.17 2.44 -2.75
CA LYS A 31 -1.60 1.13 -3.27
C LYS A 31 -1.61 0.05 -2.19
N ILE A 32 -0.61 0.03 -1.32
CA ILE A 32 -0.56 -0.89 -0.18
C ILE A 32 -1.72 -0.60 0.77
N LEU A 33 -1.99 0.67 1.08
CA LEU A 33 -3.12 1.09 1.91
C LEU A 33 -4.44 0.59 1.35
N GLN A 34 -4.72 0.88 0.06
CA GLN A 34 -5.94 0.44 -0.62
C GLN A 34 -6.15 -1.06 -0.53
N ARG A 35 -5.08 -1.83 -0.74
CA ARG A 35 -5.17 -3.30 -0.71
C ARG A 35 -5.36 -3.86 0.71
N ALA A 36 -4.64 -3.33 1.70
CA ALA A 36 -4.60 -3.92 3.04
C ALA A 36 -5.68 -3.37 3.99
N TYR A 37 -6.17 -2.16 3.74
CA TYR A 37 -7.08 -1.45 4.65
C TYR A 37 -8.37 -0.97 3.97
N GLY A 38 -8.50 -1.08 2.65
CA GLY A 38 -9.66 -0.56 1.90
C GLY A 38 -11.01 -1.07 2.39
N ASP A 39 -11.08 -2.34 2.81
CA ASP A 39 -12.31 -2.94 3.35
C ASP A 39 -12.45 -2.76 4.88
N ARG A 40 -11.39 -2.34 5.56
CA ARG A 40 -11.34 -2.17 7.04
C ARG A 40 -11.60 -0.74 7.46
N PHE A 41 -11.22 0.25 6.64
CA PHE A 41 -11.30 1.66 6.97
C PHE A 41 -12.55 2.29 6.37
N ALA A 42 -13.24 3.10 7.16
CA ALA A 42 -14.22 4.03 6.62
C ALA A 42 -13.55 5.04 5.68
N ALA A 43 -14.29 5.54 4.68
CA ALA A 43 -13.74 6.43 3.64
C ALA A 43 -12.99 7.65 4.21
N VAL A 44 -13.48 8.26 5.28
CA VAL A 44 -12.83 9.41 5.94
C VAL A 44 -11.47 9.02 6.53
N LYS A 45 -11.39 7.88 7.22
CA LYS A 45 -10.15 7.36 7.78
C LYS A 45 -9.16 6.99 6.67
N MET A 46 -9.67 6.46 5.56
CA MET A 46 -8.86 6.13 4.39
C MET A 46 -8.27 7.37 3.71
N ALA A 47 -9.05 8.45 3.59
CA ALA A 47 -8.57 9.73 3.06
C ALA A 47 -7.45 10.32 3.93
N ALA A 48 -7.63 10.34 5.26
CA ALA A 48 -6.59 10.79 6.19
C ALA A 48 -5.30 9.93 6.09
N ALA A 49 -5.44 8.62 5.87
CA ALA A 49 -4.30 7.74 5.64
C ALA A 49 -3.55 8.09 4.35
N PHE A 50 -4.25 8.52 3.29
CA PHE A 50 -3.61 9.00 2.07
C PHE A 50 -2.84 10.31 2.28
N ASP A 51 -3.41 11.25 3.04
CA ASP A 51 -2.75 12.51 3.36
C ASP A 51 -1.43 12.27 4.11
N ILE A 52 -1.42 11.32 5.06
CA ILE A 52 -0.18 10.89 5.74
C ILE A 52 0.87 10.39 4.74
N MET A 53 0.46 9.67 3.70
CA MET A 53 1.39 9.16 2.67
C MET A 53 1.90 10.24 1.71
N MET A 54 1.35 11.45 1.74
CA MET A 54 1.94 12.58 1.00
C MET A 54 3.26 13.03 1.64
N ASP A 55 3.48 12.75 2.93
CA ASP A 55 4.82 12.86 3.53
C ASP A 55 5.71 11.72 3.01
N GLY A 56 6.72 12.08 2.20
CA GLY A 56 7.62 11.12 1.59
C GLY A 56 8.47 10.31 2.58
N ARG A 57 8.76 10.81 3.79
CA ARG A 57 9.46 10.05 4.83
C ARG A 57 8.53 9.01 5.44
N LYS A 58 7.29 9.40 5.78
CA LYS A 58 6.28 8.48 6.31
C LYS A 58 5.92 7.39 5.31
N ALA A 59 5.75 7.75 4.03
CA ALA A 59 5.49 6.78 2.98
C ALA A 59 6.63 5.77 2.79
N ARG A 60 7.90 6.22 2.83
CA ARG A 60 9.05 5.31 2.76
C ARG A 60 9.07 4.35 3.93
N LEU A 61 8.84 4.85 5.15
CA LEU A 61 8.77 4.02 6.34
C LEU A 61 7.65 2.98 6.22
N PHE A 62 6.44 3.42 5.86
CA PHE A 62 5.30 2.52 5.70
C PHE A 62 5.53 1.41 4.67
N VAL A 63 6.19 1.71 3.54
CA VAL A 63 6.47 0.73 2.49
C VAL A 63 7.46 -0.35 2.93
N VAL A 64 8.41 -0.04 3.82
CA VAL A 64 9.40 -1.02 4.30
C VAL A 64 8.89 -1.84 5.49
N MET A 65 7.80 -1.40 6.13
CA MET A 65 7.19 -2.15 7.23
C MET A 65 6.44 -3.37 6.70
N GLU A 66 6.73 -4.52 7.31
CA GLU A 66 6.00 -5.75 7.04
C GLU A 66 4.51 -5.62 7.37
N GLU A 67 3.72 -6.48 6.74
CA GLU A 67 2.31 -6.58 7.04
C GLU A 67 2.05 -7.19 8.40
N GLY A 68 1.27 -6.49 9.22
CA GLY A 68 0.88 -6.96 10.53
C GLY A 68 0.76 -5.86 11.56
N GLU A 69 0.71 -6.28 12.82
CA GLU A 69 0.39 -5.45 13.98
C GLU A 69 1.25 -4.19 14.10
N VAL A 70 2.56 -4.30 13.85
CA VAL A 70 3.48 -3.16 13.98
C VAL A 70 3.13 -2.04 12.98
N ARG A 71 2.76 -2.40 11.74
CA ARG A 71 2.35 -1.43 10.73
C ARG A 71 0.98 -0.85 11.03
N ASP A 72 0.06 -1.68 11.52
CA ASP A 72 -1.29 -1.26 11.91
C ASP A 72 -1.24 -0.25 13.05
N ILE A 73 -0.49 -0.54 14.12
CA ILE A 73 -0.31 0.36 15.27
C ILE A 73 0.37 1.66 14.84
N TRP A 74 1.44 1.58 14.04
CA TRP A 74 2.12 2.78 13.56
C TRP A 74 1.16 3.67 12.77
N LEU A 75 0.36 3.11 11.87
CA LEU A 75 -0.59 3.86 11.06
C LEU A 75 -1.68 4.50 11.94
N GLU A 76 -2.20 3.78 12.94
CA GLU A 76 -3.19 4.32 13.88
C GLU A 76 -2.61 5.52 14.66
N ASN A 77 -1.38 5.41 15.14
CA ASN A 77 -0.70 6.50 15.84
C ASN A 77 -0.52 7.72 14.94
N GLN A 78 -0.22 7.53 13.65
CA GLN A 78 -0.12 8.65 12.71
C GLN A 78 -1.48 9.32 12.49
N LEU A 79 -2.56 8.54 12.42
CA LEU A 79 -3.91 9.06 12.24
C LEU A 79 -4.37 9.86 13.45
N GLN A 80 -4.07 9.41 14.66
CA GLN A 80 -4.39 10.14 15.89
C GLN A 80 -3.65 11.48 16.03
N GLN A 81 -2.46 11.61 15.44
CA GLN A 81 -1.68 12.85 15.45
C GLN A 81 -2.06 13.83 14.33
N SER A 82 -2.87 13.38 13.37
CA SER A 82 -3.24 14.14 12.17
C SER A 82 -4.68 14.67 12.21
N ILE A 83 -5.42 14.33 13.27
CA ILE A 83 -6.77 14.83 13.61
C ILE A 83 -6.61 15.80 14.78
#